data_AF-A0A5M8FJV9-F1
#
_entry.id   AF-A0A5M8FJV9-F1
#
_cell.length_a   1.000
_cell.length_b   1.000
_cell.length_c   1.000
_cell.angle_alpha   90.00
_cell.angle_beta   90.00
_cell.angle_gamma   90.00
#
_symmetry.space_group_name_H-M   'P 1'
#
loop_
_entity.id
_entity.type
_entity.pdbx_description
1 polymer ?
#
loop_
_entity_poly.entity_id
_entity_poly.type
_entity_poly.pdbx_seq_one_letter_code
_entity_poly.pdbx_strand_id
1 'polypeptide(L)'
;MNRNIITILYYLLVLICVGISTYLSYFGYKSSFGGLTLPFVAILAIGLFAADILIRDSRVSGKSMMPPLLLFALFAFFSAVSNFNFLYTTFMQNDVVNQTLAKQYIIFRTALTDTRTKLTQLDAFTFTEQKRIELDRELARLRTQIFDDLRPGCGERCRSHLAQIEQILGKPLTDFALPQPGASETVMANWFERVRDAALADFNKLTEKNSFPELDRLIQDIDNLLLKYDTPQRLIAQNQGLSILQTLAKESGEIERRANALLPATAPVTHPKIDPTLGRLGEIVYSLQNGFVDRPNIGATAMSSILAIVIDIFPIMFALVAFAPGLATAGHQPKRRGRAGTIID
;
A
#
# COMPACT_ATOMS: atom_id res chain seq x y z
N MET A 1 -47.66 26.83 8.61
CA MET A 1 -46.34 27.26 8.10
C MET A 1 -46.48 27.56 6.61
N ASN A 2 -45.98 28.69 6.11
CA ASN A 2 -46.13 29.04 4.69
C ASN A 2 -45.42 27.99 3.81
N ARG A 3 -46.11 27.50 2.77
CA ARG A 3 -45.59 26.49 1.82
C ARG A 3 -44.26 26.89 1.17
N ASN A 4 -44.04 28.19 1.03
CA ASN A 4 -42.79 28.77 0.54
C ASN A 4 -41.63 28.55 1.53
N ILE A 5 -41.88 28.67 2.84
CA ILE A 5 -40.87 28.43 3.90
C ILE A 5 -40.46 26.95 3.89
N ILE A 6 -41.43 26.02 3.85
CA ILE A 6 -41.16 24.57 3.77
C ILE A 6 -40.32 24.24 2.53
N THR A 7 -40.63 24.87 1.39
CA THR A 7 -39.90 24.68 0.14
C THR A 7 -38.47 25.20 0.22
N ILE A 8 -38.24 26.38 0.80
CA ILE A 8 -36.89 26.94 1.00
C ILE A 8 -36.07 26.03 1.92
N LEU A 9 -36.67 25.60 3.04
CA LEU A 9 -36.01 24.68 3.99
C LEU A 9 -35.64 23.36 3.32
N TYR A 10 -36.50 22.82 2.46
CA TYR A 10 -36.21 21.61 1.70
C TYR A 10 -35.00 21.79 0.78
N TYR A 11 -34.95 22.87 -0.02
CA TYR A 11 -33.81 23.09 -0.92
C TYR A 11 -32.49 23.29 -0.17
N LEU A 12 -32.53 23.97 0.98
CA LEU A 12 -31.36 24.13 1.83
C LEU A 12 -30.90 22.79 2.40
N LEU A 13 -31.84 21.95 2.85
CA LEU A 13 -31.56 20.60 3.32
C LEU A 13 -30.95 19.72 2.22
N VAL A 14 -31.54 19.71 1.02
CA VAL A 14 -30.99 18.98 -0.15
C VAL A 14 -29.57 19.45 -0.44
N LEU A 15 -29.32 20.76 -0.47
CA LEU A 15 -28.00 21.30 -0.77
C LEU A 15 -26.96 20.88 0.26
N ILE A 16 -27.31 20.86 1.55
CA ILE A 16 -26.41 20.39 2.62
C ILE A 16 -26.16 18.89 2.50
N CYS A 17 -27.21 18.07 2.38
CA CYS A 17 -27.08 16.61 2.31
C CYS A 17 -26.29 16.19 1.07
N VAL A 18 -26.64 16.71 -0.11
CA VAL A 18 -25.89 16.46 -1.36
C VAL A 18 -24.47 16.98 -1.23
N GLY A 19 -24.24 18.15 -0.63
CA GLY A 19 -22.90 18.69 -0.42
C GLY A 19 -22.01 17.80 0.46
N ILE A 20 -22.55 17.32 1.59
CA ILE A 20 -21.86 16.36 2.47
C ILE A 20 -21.59 15.06 1.70
N SER A 21 -22.60 14.52 1.03
CA SER A 21 -22.47 13.27 0.26
C SER A 21 -21.44 13.38 -0.86
N THR A 22 -21.39 14.52 -1.55
CA THR A 22 -20.40 14.84 -2.59
C THR A 22 -18.98 14.87 -2.00
N TYR A 23 -18.82 15.51 -0.83
CA TYR A 23 -17.53 15.55 -0.13
C TYR A 23 -17.04 14.15 0.25
N LEU A 24 -17.91 13.35 0.87
CA LEU A 24 -17.58 11.96 1.26
C LEU A 24 -17.28 11.10 0.04
N SER A 25 -18.08 11.24 -1.03
CA SER A 25 -17.88 10.51 -2.29
C SER A 25 -16.57 10.88 -2.98
N TYR A 26 -16.15 12.15 -2.93
CA TYR A 26 -14.85 12.58 -3.46
C TYR A 26 -13.70 11.82 -2.81
N PHE A 27 -13.63 11.81 -1.48
CA PHE A 27 -12.56 11.07 -0.79
C PHE A 27 -12.73 9.55 -0.89
N GLY A 28 -13.98 9.07 -0.98
CA GLY A 28 -14.30 7.66 -1.19
C GLY A 28 -13.86 7.13 -2.56
N TYR A 29 -13.86 7.94 -3.62
CA TYR A 29 -13.41 7.52 -4.96
C TYR A 29 -11.95 7.88 -5.25
N LYS A 30 -11.34 8.81 -4.50
CA LYS A 30 -10.02 9.38 -4.80
C LYS A 30 -8.95 8.33 -5.09
N SER A 31 -8.84 7.30 -4.25
CA SER A 31 -7.84 6.22 -4.42
C SER A 31 -8.15 5.29 -5.59
N SER A 32 -9.43 5.16 -5.96
CA SER A 32 -9.86 4.22 -7.01
C SER A 32 -9.83 4.86 -8.40
N PHE A 33 -10.26 6.12 -8.53
CA PHE A 33 -10.47 6.79 -9.82
C PHE A 33 -9.44 7.88 -10.13
N GLY A 34 -8.60 8.28 -9.16
CA GLY A 34 -7.52 9.25 -9.37
C GLY A 34 -8.03 10.55 -10.01
N GLY A 35 -7.50 10.91 -11.18
CA GLY A 35 -7.88 12.12 -11.91
C GLY A 35 -9.34 12.17 -12.39
N LEU A 36 -10.01 11.03 -12.51
CA LEU A 36 -11.42 10.95 -12.93
C LEU A 36 -12.41 11.13 -11.76
N THR A 37 -11.91 11.25 -10.53
CA THR A 37 -12.76 11.38 -9.33
C THR A 37 -13.67 12.59 -9.41
N LEU A 38 -13.14 13.76 -9.82
CA LEU A 38 -13.89 15.01 -9.85
C LEU A 38 -15.09 14.96 -10.82
N PRO A 39 -14.94 14.63 -12.12
CA PRO A 39 -16.09 14.56 -13.02
C PRO A 39 -17.10 13.49 -12.62
N PHE A 40 -16.64 12.34 -12.08
CA PHE A 40 -17.55 11.28 -11.62
C PHE A 40 -18.43 11.75 -10.45
N VAL A 41 -17.83 12.38 -9.45
CA VAL A 41 -18.54 12.87 -8.27
C VAL A 41 -19.46 14.04 -8.60
N ALA A 42 -19.09 14.90 -9.57
CA ALA A 42 -19.98 15.94 -10.07
C ALA A 42 -21.26 15.35 -10.71
N ILE A 43 -21.14 14.25 -11.46
CA ILE A 43 -22.29 13.54 -12.03
C ILE A 43 -23.18 12.96 -10.90
N LEU A 44 -22.58 12.36 -9.86
CA LEU A 44 -23.34 11.86 -8.71
C LEU A 44 -24.10 12.99 -7.99
N ALA A 45 -23.43 14.12 -7.75
CA ALA A 45 -24.03 15.28 -7.08
C ALA A 45 -25.23 15.84 -7.85
N ILE A 46 -25.08 16.04 -9.17
CA ILE A 46 -26.16 16.50 -10.05
C ILE A 46 -27.29 15.46 -10.09
N GLY A 47 -26.94 14.17 -10.17
CA GLY A 47 -27.90 13.07 -10.19
C GLY A 47 -28.76 13.00 -8.93
N LEU A 48 -28.14 13.05 -7.75
CA LEU A 48 -28.84 13.07 -6.46
C LEU A 48 -29.72 14.32 -6.32
N PHE A 49 -29.17 15.50 -6.62
CA PHE A 49 -29.91 16.76 -6.57
C PHE A 49 -31.13 16.76 -7.49
N ALA A 50 -30.96 16.28 -8.73
CA ALA A 50 -32.05 16.17 -9.69
C ALA A 50 -33.12 15.16 -9.22
N ALA A 51 -32.70 14.01 -8.69
CA ALA A 51 -33.62 13.01 -8.17
C ALA A 51 -34.46 13.56 -7.01
N ASP A 52 -33.85 14.27 -6.06
CA ASP A 52 -34.54 14.94 -4.97
C ASP A 52 -35.61 15.92 -5.47
N ILE A 53 -35.25 16.81 -6.40
CA ILE A 53 -36.20 17.76 -6.99
C ILE A 53 -37.37 17.05 -7.67
N LEU A 54 -37.11 15.98 -8.43
CA LEU A 54 -38.14 15.22 -9.12
C LEU A 54 -39.05 14.45 -8.15
N ILE A 55 -38.51 13.94 -7.04
CA ILE A 55 -39.29 13.31 -5.96
C ILE A 55 -40.25 14.33 -5.38
N ARG A 56 -39.76 15.54 -5.03
CA ARG A 56 -40.61 16.62 -4.54
C ARG A 56 -41.70 16.98 -5.55
N ASP A 57 -41.34 17.22 -6.81
CA ASP A 57 -42.31 17.63 -7.84
C ASP A 57 -43.39 16.56 -8.05
N SER A 58 -42.98 15.30 -8.12
CA SER A 58 -43.90 14.16 -8.25
C SER A 58 -44.82 14.07 -7.05
N ARG A 59 -44.30 14.29 -5.83
CA ARG A 59 -45.09 14.27 -4.60
C ARG A 59 -46.10 15.40 -4.54
N VAL A 60 -45.69 16.62 -4.89
CA VAL A 60 -46.55 17.81 -4.92
C VAL A 60 -47.63 17.71 -5.99
N SER A 61 -47.28 17.17 -7.16
CA SER A 61 -48.17 17.05 -8.31
C SER A 61 -49.06 15.80 -8.27
N GLY A 62 -48.88 14.91 -7.28
CA GLY A 62 -49.59 13.63 -7.20
C GLY A 62 -49.23 12.65 -8.33
N LYS A 63 -48.09 12.84 -9.00
CA LYS A 63 -47.60 11.95 -10.07
C LYS A 63 -46.97 10.69 -9.48
N SER A 64 -46.76 9.67 -10.31
CA SER A 64 -46.03 8.46 -9.91
C SER A 64 -44.63 8.82 -9.40
N MET A 65 -44.29 8.31 -8.22
CA MET A 65 -42.97 8.49 -7.60
C MET A 65 -41.95 7.46 -8.06
N MET A 66 -42.34 6.46 -8.83
CA MET A 66 -41.46 5.34 -9.17
C MET A 66 -40.24 5.75 -10.02
N PRO A 67 -40.41 6.52 -11.12
CA PRO A 67 -39.26 6.95 -11.91
C PRO A 67 -38.20 7.75 -11.12
N PRO A 68 -38.56 8.78 -10.32
CA PRO A 68 -37.55 9.53 -9.59
C PRO A 68 -36.95 8.75 -8.40
N LEU A 69 -37.68 7.79 -7.82
CA LEU A 69 -37.12 6.88 -6.82
C LEU A 69 -36.09 5.91 -7.42
N LEU A 70 -36.31 5.41 -8.64
CA LEU A 70 -35.31 4.59 -9.35
C LEU A 70 -34.06 5.39 -9.70
N LEU A 71 -34.24 6.62 -10.18
CA LEU A 71 -33.13 7.53 -10.45
C LEU A 71 -32.32 7.79 -9.18
N PHE A 72 -33.01 8.08 -8.07
CA PHE A 72 -32.38 8.22 -6.77
C PHE A 72 -31.62 6.96 -6.38
N ALA A 73 -32.24 5.78 -6.43
CA ALA A 73 -31.63 4.53 -6.00
C ALA A 73 -30.33 4.23 -6.76
N LEU A 74 -30.28 4.54 -8.06
CA LEU A 74 -29.07 4.40 -8.88
C LEU A 74 -27.92 5.26 -8.34
N PHE A 75 -28.15 6.56 -8.17
CA PHE A 75 -27.09 7.48 -7.70
C PHE A 75 -26.75 7.26 -6.22
N ALA A 76 -27.75 6.99 -5.39
CA ALA A 76 -27.60 6.68 -3.98
C ALA A 76 -26.81 5.40 -3.74
N PHE A 77 -26.91 4.41 -4.63
CA PHE A 77 -26.07 3.20 -4.55
C PHE A 77 -24.58 3.54 -4.69
N PHE A 78 -24.21 4.26 -5.76
CA PHE A 78 -22.80 4.64 -5.98
C PHE A 78 -22.28 5.60 -4.91
N SER A 79 -23.13 6.51 -4.45
CA SER A 79 -22.84 7.40 -3.33
C SER A 79 -22.62 6.64 -2.02
N ALA A 80 -23.52 5.71 -1.68
CA ALA A 80 -23.41 4.89 -0.48
C ALA A 80 -22.13 4.04 -0.45
N VAL A 81 -21.73 3.46 -1.59
CA VAL A 81 -20.48 2.69 -1.71
C VAL A 81 -19.26 3.57 -1.41
N SER A 82 -19.18 4.78 -1.97
CA SER A 82 -18.05 5.67 -1.71
C SER A 82 -18.08 6.29 -0.32
N ASN A 83 -19.25 6.68 0.17
CA ASN A 83 -19.43 7.20 1.51
C ASN A 83 -19.02 6.14 2.54
N PHE A 84 -19.43 4.88 2.33
CA PHE A 84 -18.99 3.75 3.15
C PHE A 84 -17.48 3.60 3.11
N ASN A 85 -16.87 3.59 1.92
CA ASN A 85 -15.42 3.45 1.78
C ASN A 85 -14.65 4.50 2.59
N PHE A 86 -15.04 5.78 2.48
CA PHE A 86 -14.38 6.87 3.20
C PHE A 86 -14.59 6.79 4.71
N LEU A 87 -15.84 6.61 5.17
CA LEU A 87 -16.17 6.54 6.59
C LEU A 87 -15.53 5.33 7.26
N TYR A 88 -15.62 4.15 6.62
CA TYR A 88 -15.02 2.92 7.11
C TYR A 88 -13.51 3.05 7.21
N THR A 89 -12.87 3.57 6.16
CA THR A 89 -11.43 3.84 6.16
C THR A 89 -11.05 4.80 7.29
N THR A 90 -11.83 5.86 7.51
CA THR A 90 -11.55 6.85 8.58
C THR A 90 -11.68 6.23 9.97
N PHE A 91 -12.72 5.44 10.24
CA PHE A 91 -12.87 4.76 11.52
C PHE A 91 -11.76 3.71 11.74
N MET A 92 -11.39 2.98 10.70
CA MET A 92 -10.29 2.00 10.76
C MET A 92 -8.92 2.66 10.86
N GLN A 93 -8.73 3.85 10.29
CA GLN A 93 -7.48 4.59 10.40
C GLN A 93 -7.15 4.99 11.83
N ASN A 94 -8.15 5.34 12.64
CA ASN A 94 -7.89 5.77 14.01
C ASN A 94 -7.51 4.62 14.96
N ASP A 95 -8.15 3.45 14.83
CA ASP A 95 -7.92 2.32 15.74
C ASP A 95 -6.98 1.25 15.19
N VAL A 96 -7.17 0.85 13.93
CA VAL A 96 -6.53 -0.35 13.37
C VAL A 96 -5.19 -0.03 12.73
N VAL A 97 -5.01 1.14 12.12
CA VAL A 97 -3.70 1.53 11.57
C VAL A 97 -2.67 1.61 12.67
N ASN A 98 -2.99 2.25 13.79
CA ASN A 98 -2.04 2.41 14.89
C ASN A 98 -1.60 1.05 15.48
N GLN A 99 -2.56 0.17 15.77
CA GLN A 99 -2.25 -1.15 16.33
C GLN A 99 -1.56 -2.06 15.31
N THR A 100 -2.04 -2.10 14.07
CA THR A 100 -1.52 -2.97 13.03
C THR A 100 -0.14 -2.52 12.56
N LEU A 101 0.05 -1.22 12.33
CA LEU A 101 1.35 -0.67 11.98
C LEU A 101 2.33 -0.87 13.11
N ALA A 102 1.96 -0.63 14.38
CA ALA A 102 2.84 -0.88 15.52
C ALA A 102 3.25 -2.36 15.59
N LYS A 103 2.32 -3.30 15.37
CA LYS A 103 2.60 -4.74 15.37
C LYS A 103 3.55 -5.14 14.24
N GLN A 104 3.26 -4.71 13.00
CA GLN A 104 4.10 -5.01 11.83
C GLN A 104 5.48 -4.34 11.94
N TYR A 105 5.53 -3.15 12.52
CA TYR A 105 6.76 -2.43 12.83
C TYR A 105 7.64 -3.20 13.82
N ILE A 106 7.06 -3.74 14.89
CA ILE A 106 7.80 -4.58 15.84
C ILE A 106 8.38 -5.80 15.13
N ILE A 107 7.58 -6.48 14.30
CA ILE A 107 8.04 -7.64 13.50
C ILE A 107 9.24 -7.26 12.64
N PHE A 108 9.16 -6.15 11.90
CA PHE A 108 10.24 -5.63 11.08
C PHE A 108 11.51 -5.37 11.89
N ARG A 109 11.39 -4.60 12.99
CA ARG A 109 12.53 -4.21 13.82
C ARG A 109 13.18 -5.41 14.50
N THR A 110 12.39 -6.35 15.01
CA THR A 110 12.88 -7.59 15.62
C THR A 110 13.64 -8.41 14.60
N ALA A 111 13.10 -8.62 13.40
CA ALA A 111 13.78 -9.36 12.34
C ALA A 111 15.14 -8.74 11.97
N LEU A 112 15.19 -7.41 11.80
CA LEU A 112 16.45 -6.70 11.54
C LEU A 112 17.44 -6.82 12.71
N THR A 113 16.97 -6.67 13.94
CA THR A 113 17.82 -6.77 15.15
C THR A 113 18.40 -8.17 15.35
N ASP A 114 17.59 -9.20 15.11
CA ASP A 114 18.00 -10.60 15.21
C ASP A 114 19.03 -10.94 14.12
N THR A 115 18.78 -10.51 12.88
CA THR A 115 19.71 -10.68 11.77
C THR A 115 21.02 -9.95 12.03
N ARG A 116 20.98 -8.70 12.51
CA ARG A 116 22.18 -7.95 12.92
C ARG A 116 22.98 -8.71 13.99
N THR A 117 22.30 -9.20 15.02
CA THR A 117 22.93 -9.96 16.12
C THR A 117 23.63 -11.20 15.58
N LYS A 118 22.95 -11.98 14.72
CA LYS A 118 23.55 -13.16 14.08
C LYS A 118 24.76 -12.82 13.22
N LEU A 119 24.70 -11.75 12.43
CA LEU A 119 25.83 -11.28 11.61
C LEU A 119 27.02 -10.83 12.46
N THR A 120 26.77 -10.18 13.60
CA THR A 120 27.84 -9.75 14.53
C THR A 120 28.43 -10.92 15.33
N GLN A 121 27.62 -11.94 15.62
CA GLN A 121 28.02 -13.16 16.31
C GLN A 121 28.62 -14.21 15.38
N LEU A 122 28.68 -13.93 14.08
CA LEU A 122 29.29 -14.82 13.12
C LEU A 122 30.74 -15.04 13.52
N ASP A 123 31.06 -16.27 13.90
CA ASP A 123 32.41 -16.62 14.31
C ASP A 123 33.37 -16.28 13.16
N ALA A 124 34.25 -15.31 13.41
CA ALA A 124 35.21 -14.82 12.43
C ALA A 124 36.06 -15.97 11.87
N PHE A 125 36.32 -17.00 12.68
CA PHE A 125 37.04 -18.19 12.26
C PHE A 125 36.23 -19.02 11.24
N THR A 126 34.98 -19.38 11.57
CA THR A 126 34.09 -20.13 10.65
C THR A 126 33.82 -19.39 9.34
N PHE A 127 33.62 -18.07 9.41
CA PHE A 127 33.39 -17.25 8.22
C PHE A 127 34.64 -17.16 7.34
N THR A 128 35.81 -16.95 7.96
CA THR A 128 37.10 -16.98 7.26
C THR A 128 37.31 -18.32 6.58
N GLU A 129 37.08 -19.42 7.27
CA GLU A 129 37.27 -20.76 6.71
C GLU A 129 36.37 -21.00 5.48
N GLN A 130 35.11 -20.58 5.54
CA GLN A 130 34.21 -20.68 4.40
C GLN A 130 34.66 -19.84 3.21
N LYS A 131 35.07 -18.60 3.45
CA LYS A 131 35.61 -17.74 2.40
C LYS A 131 36.93 -18.26 1.85
N ARG A 132 37.73 -18.93 2.68
CA ARG A 132 38.95 -19.60 2.25
C ARG A 132 38.64 -20.76 1.31
N ILE A 133 37.69 -21.61 1.66
CA ILE A 133 37.22 -22.71 0.81
C ILE A 133 36.68 -22.19 -0.53
N GLU A 134 35.92 -21.09 -0.51
CA GLU A 134 35.39 -20.44 -1.71
C GLU A 134 36.52 -19.91 -2.61
N LEU A 135 37.50 -19.21 -2.03
CA LEU A 135 38.68 -18.70 -2.72
C LEU A 135 39.49 -19.84 -3.36
N ASP A 136 39.80 -20.89 -2.59
CA ASP A 136 40.59 -22.02 -3.07
C ASP A 136 39.86 -22.76 -4.21
N ARG A 137 38.52 -22.83 -4.15
CA ARG A 137 37.70 -23.39 -5.24
C ARG A 137 37.76 -22.54 -6.50
N GLU A 138 37.63 -21.23 -6.40
CA GLU A 138 37.74 -20.34 -7.57
C GLU A 138 39.15 -20.33 -8.16
N LEU A 139 40.20 -20.38 -7.32
CA LEU A 139 41.58 -20.54 -7.79
C LEU A 139 41.79 -21.87 -8.53
N ALA A 140 41.19 -22.97 -8.06
CA ALA A 140 41.26 -24.26 -8.74
C ALA A 140 40.52 -24.24 -10.10
N ARG A 141 39.34 -23.60 -10.17
CA ARG A 141 38.59 -23.40 -11.41
C ARG A 141 39.37 -22.52 -12.39
N LEU A 142 39.94 -21.42 -11.91
CA LEU A 142 40.80 -20.53 -12.67
C LEU A 142 41.99 -21.29 -13.26
N ARG A 143 42.70 -22.09 -12.46
CA ARG A 143 43.80 -22.96 -12.92
C ARG A 143 43.33 -23.85 -14.07
N THR A 144 42.23 -24.57 -13.86
CA THR A 144 41.68 -25.49 -14.86
C THR A 144 41.35 -24.78 -16.18
N GLN A 145 40.81 -23.56 -16.14
CA GLN A 145 40.47 -22.80 -17.35
C GLN A 145 41.70 -22.31 -18.12
N ILE A 146 42.79 -21.95 -17.45
CA ILE A 146 43.99 -21.44 -18.11
C ILE A 146 44.74 -22.56 -18.84
N PHE A 147 44.77 -23.74 -18.24
CA PHE A 147 45.44 -24.94 -18.77
C PHE A 147 44.49 -25.83 -19.60
N ASP A 148 43.39 -25.30 -20.13
CA ASP A 148 42.53 -26.03 -21.07
C ASP A 148 43.32 -26.30 -22.37
N ASP A 149 43.65 -27.57 -22.63
CA ASP A 149 44.42 -28.03 -23.79
C ASP A 149 43.86 -27.55 -25.13
N LEU A 150 42.53 -27.36 -25.21
CA LEU A 150 41.87 -26.94 -26.43
C LEU A 150 41.80 -25.42 -26.58
N ARG A 151 42.01 -24.67 -25.48
CA ARG A 151 41.87 -23.20 -25.42
C ARG A 151 42.85 -22.58 -24.42
N PRO A 152 44.17 -22.73 -24.62
CA PRO A 152 45.17 -22.24 -23.67
C PRO A 152 45.17 -20.71 -23.58
N GLY A 153 45.20 -20.17 -22.36
CA GLY A 153 45.27 -18.73 -22.06
C GLY A 153 44.06 -18.21 -21.26
N CYS A 154 43.97 -16.88 -21.09
CA CYS A 154 42.90 -16.27 -20.27
C CYS A 154 41.77 -15.66 -21.13
N GLY A 155 40.79 -16.49 -21.48
CA GLY A 155 39.56 -16.10 -22.16
C GLY A 155 38.47 -15.51 -21.23
N GLU A 156 37.25 -15.40 -21.73
CA GLU A 156 36.10 -14.81 -20.99
C GLU A 156 35.80 -15.52 -19.67
N ARG A 157 35.81 -16.87 -19.65
CA ARG A 157 35.60 -17.65 -18.43
C ARG A 157 36.69 -17.44 -17.38
N CYS A 158 37.95 -17.36 -17.81
CA CYS A 158 39.06 -17.02 -16.93
C CYS A 158 38.84 -15.65 -16.26
N ARG A 159 38.43 -14.63 -17.02
CA ARG A 159 38.10 -13.30 -16.48
C ARG A 159 36.91 -13.33 -15.52
N SER A 160 35.91 -14.17 -15.77
CA SER A 160 34.78 -14.35 -14.84
C SER A 160 35.23 -14.93 -13.49
N HIS A 161 36.16 -15.88 -13.48
CA HIS A 161 36.73 -16.41 -12.23
C HIS A 161 37.60 -15.36 -11.52
N LEU A 162 38.38 -14.56 -12.26
CA LEU A 162 39.10 -13.42 -11.67
C LEU A 162 38.14 -12.44 -10.97
N ALA A 163 37.03 -12.07 -11.62
CA ALA A 163 36.02 -11.19 -11.01
C ALA A 163 35.38 -11.80 -9.76
N GLN A 164 35.14 -13.12 -9.73
CA GLN A 164 34.65 -13.82 -8.54
C GLN A 164 35.68 -13.80 -7.40
N ILE A 165 36.97 -13.99 -7.71
CA ILE A 165 38.04 -13.87 -6.71
C ILE A 165 38.09 -12.44 -6.16
N GLU A 166 38.02 -11.42 -7.01
CA GLU A 166 37.96 -10.02 -6.58
C GLU A 166 36.74 -9.72 -5.70
N GLN A 167 35.59 -10.34 -5.99
CA GLN A 167 34.39 -10.25 -5.16
C GLN A 167 34.63 -10.87 -3.78
N ILE A 168 35.22 -12.06 -3.70
CA ILE A 168 35.57 -12.70 -2.42
C ILE A 168 36.55 -11.83 -1.61
N LEU A 169 37.51 -11.19 -2.28
CA LEU A 169 38.48 -10.28 -1.65
C LEU A 169 37.93 -8.89 -1.35
N GLY A 170 36.76 -8.53 -1.89
CA GLY A 170 36.16 -7.20 -1.76
C GLY A 170 36.96 -6.06 -2.42
N LYS A 171 37.93 -6.38 -3.29
CA LYS A 171 38.82 -5.42 -3.96
C LYS A 171 39.40 -6.02 -5.25
N PRO A 172 39.80 -5.17 -6.22
CA PRO A 172 40.45 -5.64 -7.44
C PRO A 172 41.82 -6.27 -7.11
N LEU A 173 42.18 -7.30 -7.88
CA LEU A 173 43.49 -7.93 -7.82
C LEU A 173 44.53 -7.01 -8.46
N THR A 174 45.81 -7.33 -8.23
CA THR A 174 46.89 -6.68 -8.96
C THR A 174 46.72 -6.94 -10.47
N ASP A 175 46.81 -5.87 -11.26
CA ASP A 175 46.61 -5.93 -12.72
C ASP A 175 47.80 -6.61 -13.42
N PHE A 176 47.82 -7.94 -13.37
CA PHE A 176 48.80 -8.75 -14.07
C PHE A 176 48.40 -8.89 -15.54
N ALA A 177 49.33 -8.58 -16.45
CA ALA A 177 49.13 -8.80 -17.89
C ALA A 177 48.63 -10.23 -18.17
N LEU A 178 47.46 -10.32 -18.81
CA LEU A 178 46.78 -11.59 -19.06
C LEU A 178 47.58 -12.45 -20.06
N PRO A 179 47.69 -13.78 -19.85
CA PRO A 179 48.27 -14.69 -20.83
C PRO A 179 47.47 -14.65 -22.13
N GLN A 180 48.18 -14.38 -23.23
CA GLN A 180 47.58 -14.39 -24.56
C GLN A 180 47.18 -15.82 -24.96
N PRO A 181 46.20 -15.98 -25.87
CA PRO A 181 45.86 -17.29 -26.42
C PRO A 181 47.08 -17.99 -27.02
N GLY A 182 47.32 -19.25 -26.64
CA GLY A 182 48.49 -20.02 -27.10
C GLY A 182 49.81 -19.69 -26.40
N ALA A 183 49.79 -18.97 -25.28
CA ALA A 183 50.97 -18.79 -24.44
C ALA A 183 51.54 -20.15 -23.97
N SER A 184 52.86 -20.21 -23.75
CA SER A 184 53.48 -21.44 -23.27
C SER A 184 53.00 -21.81 -21.86
N GLU A 185 53.00 -23.11 -21.57
CA GLU A 185 52.59 -23.64 -20.26
C GLU A 185 53.36 -22.98 -19.10
N THR A 186 54.65 -22.70 -19.29
CA THR A 186 55.49 -22.01 -18.30
C THR A 186 55.03 -20.58 -18.03
N VAL A 187 54.61 -19.84 -19.07
CA VAL A 187 54.10 -18.47 -18.92
C VAL A 187 52.77 -18.49 -18.17
N MET A 188 51.88 -19.43 -18.50
CA MET A 188 50.59 -19.61 -17.85
C MET A 188 50.74 -20.02 -16.38
N ALA A 189 51.64 -20.96 -16.09
CA ALA A 189 51.97 -21.38 -14.73
C ALA A 189 52.51 -20.20 -13.91
N ASN A 190 53.52 -19.50 -14.40
CA ASN A 190 54.09 -18.37 -13.69
C ASN A 190 53.07 -17.24 -13.46
N TRP A 191 52.15 -17.01 -14.41
CA TRP A 191 51.07 -16.04 -14.23
C TRP A 191 50.08 -16.50 -13.16
N PHE A 192 49.61 -17.76 -13.23
CA PHE A 192 48.68 -18.31 -12.25
C PHE A 192 49.24 -18.27 -10.83
N GLU A 193 50.49 -18.66 -10.64
CA GLU A 193 51.13 -18.65 -9.32
C GLU A 193 51.22 -17.22 -8.76
N ARG A 194 51.55 -16.21 -9.57
CA ARG A 194 51.52 -14.80 -9.13
C ARG A 194 50.12 -14.33 -8.72
N VAL A 195 49.11 -14.68 -9.51
CA VAL A 195 47.70 -14.36 -9.19
C VAL A 195 47.28 -15.04 -7.89
N ARG A 196 47.58 -16.33 -7.75
CA ARG A 196 47.27 -17.12 -6.55
C ARG A 196 47.94 -16.53 -5.33
N ASP A 197 49.23 -16.26 -5.40
CA ASP A 197 49.99 -15.75 -4.26
C ASP A 197 49.52 -14.34 -3.86
N ALA A 198 49.19 -13.48 -4.84
CA ALA A 198 48.58 -12.18 -4.58
C ALA A 198 47.21 -12.31 -3.91
N ALA A 199 46.34 -13.19 -4.43
CA ALA A 199 45.00 -13.43 -3.87
C ALA A 199 45.08 -13.98 -2.44
N LEU A 200 45.97 -14.93 -2.18
CA LEU A 200 46.18 -15.51 -0.85
C LEU A 200 46.78 -14.49 0.14
N ALA A 201 47.74 -13.68 -0.31
CA ALA A 201 48.30 -12.62 0.52
C ALA A 201 47.25 -11.56 0.89
N ASP A 202 46.38 -11.22 -0.05
CA ASP A 202 45.28 -10.30 0.19
C ASP A 202 44.22 -10.89 1.11
N PHE A 203 43.88 -12.17 0.94
CA PHE A 203 42.97 -12.90 1.83
C PHE A 203 43.49 -12.97 3.27
N ASN A 204 44.78 -13.26 3.45
CA ASN A 204 45.40 -13.31 4.77
C ASN A 204 45.32 -11.94 5.47
N LYS A 205 45.52 -10.84 4.74
CA LYS A 205 45.36 -9.48 5.28
C LYS A 205 43.92 -9.16 5.70
N LEU A 206 42.91 -9.68 4.99
CA LEU A 206 41.51 -9.52 5.40
C LEU A 206 41.23 -10.26 6.71
N THR A 207 41.77 -11.48 6.82
CA THR A 207 41.66 -12.33 8.00
C THR A 207 42.34 -11.70 9.22
N GLU A 208 43.58 -11.20 9.07
CA GLU A 208 44.31 -10.52 10.16
C GLU A 208 43.58 -9.29 10.70
N LYS A 209 42.79 -8.62 9.84
CA LYS A 209 42.01 -7.44 10.21
C LYS A 209 40.59 -7.77 10.66
N ASN A 210 40.16 -9.04 10.62
CA ASN A 210 38.76 -9.45 10.75
C ASN A 210 37.81 -8.61 9.87
N SER A 211 38.27 -8.13 8.72
CA SER A 211 37.55 -7.16 7.91
C SER A 211 36.98 -7.83 6.68
N PHE A 212 35.66 -7.95 6.66
CA PHE A 212 34.91 -8.41 5.51
C PHE A 212 33.94 -7.29 5.10
N PRO A 213 34.32 -6.46 4.11
CA PRO A 213 33.58 -5.24 3.78
C PRO A 213 32.10 -5.47 3.46
N GLU A 214 31.75 -6.63 2.91
CA GLU A 214 30.36 -6.99 2.63
C GLU A 214 29.52 -7.22 3.90
N LEU A 215 30.11 -7.84 4.92
CA LEU A 215 29.50 -8.04 6.23
C LEU A 215 29.29 -6.68 6.92
N ASP A 216 30.34 -5.85 6.95
CA ASP A 216 30.30 -4.52 7.54
C ASP A 216 29.25 -3.63 6.87
N ARG A 217 29.19 -3.63 5.53
CA ARG A 217 28.18 -2.90 4.76
C ARG A 217 26.76 -3.36 5.08
N LEU A 218 26.53 -4.68 5.18
CA LEU A 218 25.20 -5.19 5.51
C LEU A 218 24.78 -4.79 6.92
N ILE A 219 25.68 -4.84 7.90
CA ILE A 219 25.42 -4.38 9.27
C ILE A 219 25.10 -2.88 9.28
N GLN A 220 25.87 -2.06 8.54
CA GLN A 220 25.60 -0.63 8.40
C GLN A 220 24.25 -0.35 7.73
N ASP A 221 23.88 -1.10 6.69
CA ASP A 221 22.58 -0.96 6.05
C ASP A 221 21.43 -1.28 7.03
N ILE A 222 21.59 -2.33 7.85
CA ILE A 222 20.62 -2.65 8.91
C ILE A 222 20.54 -1.51 9.94
N ASP A 223 21.67 -0.97 10.39
CA ASP A 223 21.70 0.14 11.34
C ASP A 223 21.03 1.39 10.77
N ASN A 224 21.27 1.69 9.49
CA ASN A 224 20.62 2.80 8.78
C ASN A 224 19.11 2.60 8.68
N LEU A 225 18.63 1.38 8.43
CA LEU A 225 17.20 1.08 8.40
C LEU A 225 16.58 1.21 9.79
N LEU A 226 17.23 0.70 10.83
CA LEU A 226 16.76 0.83 12.22
C LEU A 226 16.67 2.30 12.65
N LEU A 227 17.60 3.16 12.21
CA LEU A 227 17.59 4.61 12.44
C LEU A 227 16.51 5.33 11.61
N LYS A 228 16.39 4.99 10.33
CA LYS A 228 15.37 5.55 9.42
C LYS A 228 13.96 5.27 9.94
N TYR A 229 13.76 4.08 10.49
CA TYR A 229 12.50 3.59 11.05
C TYR A 229 12.58 3.50 12.58
N ASP A 230 12.96 4.57 13.27
CA ASP A 230 13.18 4.53 14.73
C ASP A 230 11.87 4.42 15.56
N THR A 231 10.78 5.05 15.12
CA THR A 231 9.49 4.95 15.83
C THR A 231 8.29 4.80 14.89
N PRO A 232 7.25 4.04 15.30
CA PRO A 232 6.02 3.93 14.53
C PRO A 232 5.28 5.27 14.43
N GLN A 233 5.38 6.15 15.44
CA GLN A 233 4.75 7.47 15.43
C GLN A 233 5.29 8.37 14.32
N ARG A 234 6.59 8.30 14.00
CA ARG A 234 7.15 9.03 12.85
C ARG A 234 6.58 8.54 11.53
N LEU A 235 6.34 7.23 11.39
CA LEU A 235 5.74 6.65 10.19
C LEU A 235 4.28 7.07 10.00
N ILE A 236 3.54 7.16 11.12
CA ILE A 236 2.17 7.66 11.14
C ILE A 236 2.12 9.16 10.79
N ALA A 237 3.00 9.97 11.41
CA ALA A 237 3.05 11.41 11.22
C ALA A 237 3.44 11.84 9.79
N GLN A 238 4.13 10.98 9.03
CA GLN A 238 4.45 11.22 7.62
C GLN A 238 3.27 10.95 6.66
N ASN A 239 2.06 10.70 7.18
CA ASN A 239 0.86 10.36 6.40
C ASN A 239 1.03 9.13 5.49
N GLN A 240 2.00 8.27 5.76
CA GLN A 240 2.22 7.04 4.98
C GLN A 240 1.28 5.91 5.43
N GLY A 241 0.68 6.00 6.61
CA GLY A 241 -0.33 5.05 7.09
C GLY A 241 0.15 3.59 6.97
N LEU A 242 -0.66 2.72 6.37
CA LEU A 242 -0.30 1.32 6.11
C LEU A 242 0.43 1.11 4.78
N SER A 243 0.50 2.11 3.90
CA SER A 243 1.22 1.98 2.61
C SER A 243 2.73 1.74 2.80
N ILE A 244 3.28 2.20 3.93
CA ILE A 244 4.67 1.95 4.32
C ILE A 244 4.98 0.47 4.53
N LEU A 245 3.97 -0.37 4.82
CA LEU A 245 4.15 -1.80 5.03
C LEU A 245 4.73 -2.49 3.79
N GLN A 246 4.41 -2.02 2.59
CA GLN A 246 5.00 -2.54 1.36
C GLN A 246 6.52 -2.26 1.28
N THR A 247 6.93 -1.07 1.69
CA THR A 247 8.35 -0.70 1.75
C THR A 247 9.08 -1.51 2.82
N LEU A 248 8.51 -1.63 4.02
CA LEU A 248 9.09 -2.43 5.10
C LEU A 248 9.22 -3.92 4.70
N ALA A 249 8.21 -4.49 4.04
CA ALA A 249 8.25 -5.85 3.52
C ALA A 249 9.38 -6.03 2.51
N LYS A 250 9.55 -5.08 1.57
CA LYS A 250 10.60 -5.12 0.55
C LYS A 250 12.00 -5.00 1.15
N GLU A 251 12.22 -4.03 2.04
CA GLU A 251 13.52 -3.83 2.68
C GLU A 251 13.87 -5.01 3.59
N SER A 252 12.90 -5.54 4.35
CA SER A 252 13.08 -6.74 5.17
C SER A 252 13.51 -7.96 4.34
N GLY A 253 12.81 -8.23 3.23
CA GLY A 253 13.13 -9.36 2.36
C GLY A 253 14.49 -9.23 1.67
N GLU A 254 14.92 -8.00 1.35
CA GLU A 254 16.25 -7.76 0.80
C GLU A 254 17.36 -8.01 1.82
N ILE A 255 17.17 -7.60 3.09
CA ILE A 255 18.10 -7.91 4.17
C ILE A 255 18.18 -9.42 4.41
N GLU A 256 17.05 -10.12 4.48
CA GLU A 256 17.01 -11.58 4.62
C GLU A 256 17.83 -12.27 3.53
N ARG A 257 17.60 -11.88 2.26
CA ARG A 257 18.30 -12.43 1.11
C ARG A 257 19.81 -12.20 1.19
N ARG A 258 20.24 -10.97 1.51
CA ARG A 258 21.66 -10.60 1.62
C ARG A 258 22.33 -11.28 2.81
N ALA A 259 21.66 -11.37 3.95
CA ALA A 259 22.18 -12.06 5.13
C ALA A 259 22.38 -13.55 4.85
N ASN A 260 21.40 -14.22 4.22
CA ASN A 260 21.51 -15.64 3.87
C ASN A 260 22.56 -15.93 2.79
N ALA A 261 23.04 -14.94 2.05
CA ALA A 261 24.19 -15.09 1.15
C ALA A 261 25.53 -15.09 1.89
N LEU A 262 25.58 -14.55 3.12
CA LEU A 262 26.79 -14.47 3.95
C LEU A 262 26.79 -15.51 5.08
N LEU A 263 25.62 -15.87 5.59
CA LEU A 263 25.47 -16.83 6.68
C LEU A 263 25.70 -18.28 6.19
N PRO A 264 26.21 -19.16 7.06
CA PRO A 264 26.31 -20.58 6.76
C PRO A 264 24.93 -21.17 6.49
N ALA A 265 24.84 -22.10 5.52
CA ALA A 265 23.58 -22.77 5.15
C ALA A 265 22.92 -23.51 6.33
N THR A 266 23.67 -23.83 7.38
CA THR A 266 23.19 -24.49 8.60
C THR A 266 22.52 -23.54 9.60
N ALA A 267 22.67 -22.22 9.44
CA ALA A 267 22.10 -21.22 10.35
C ALA A 267 21.51 -20.01 9.60
N PRO A 268 20.51 -20.21 8.71
CA PRO A 268 19.89 -19.10 7.99
C PRO A 268 19.09 -18.18 8.93
N VAL A 269 18.75 -17.01 8.40
CA VAL A 269 17.72 -16.12 8.93
C VAL A 269 16.44 -16.23 8.12
N THR A 270 15.31 -16.07 8.78
CA THR A 270 14.00 -16.03 8.12
C THR A 270 13.23 -14.88 8.72
N HIS A 271 12.82 -13.92 7.88
CA HIS A 271 12.04 -12.79 8.35
C HIS A 271 10.55 -13.16 8.28
N PRO A 272 9.77 -12.90 9.35
CA PRO A 272 8.33 -13.08 9.28
C PRO A 272 7.71 -12.19 8.20
N LYS A 273 6.73 -12.72 7.48
CA LYS A 273 6.05 -11.97 6.39
C LYS A 273 5.33 -10.75 6.96
N ILE A 274 5.67 -9.59 6.42
CA ILE A 274 4.92 -8.35 6.61
C ILE A 274 3.82 -8.32 5.54
N ASP A 275 2.56 -8.16 5.96
CA ASP A 275 1.42 -8.14 5.03
C ASP A 275 1.25 -6.73 4.41
N PRO A 276 1.55 -6.55 3.11
CA PRO A 276 1.45 -5.25 2.46
C PRO A 276 0.01 -4.91 2.05
N THR A 277 -0.93 -5.87 2.06
CA THR A 277 -2.31 -5.66 1.59
C THR A 277 -3.11 -4.71 2.49
N LEU A 278 -2.69 -4.63 3.76
CA LEU A 278 -3.15 -3.64 4.72
C LEU A 278 -2.91 -2.19 4.25
N GLY A 279 -1.93 -1.96 3.35
CA GLY A 279 -1.67 -0.66 2.72
C GLY A 279 -2.73 -0.17 1.74
N ARG A 280 -3.73 -0.99 1.40
CA ARG A 280 -4.81 -0.69 0.44
C ARG A 280 -6.06 -0.08 1.08
N LEU A 281 -5.99 0.29 2.36
CA LEU A 281 -7.07 1.02 3.05
C LEU A 281 -7.39 2.33 2.31
N GLY A 282 -8.66 2.51 1.93
CA GLY A 282 -9.11 3.60 1.06
C GLY A 282 -9.48 3.17 -0.37
N GLU A 283 -9.14 1.95 -0.80
CA GLU A 283 -9.70 1.34 -2.00
C GLU A 283 -11.07 0.73 -1.73
N ILE A 284 -12.05 0.98 -2.62
CA ILE A 284 -13.43 0.52 -2.44
C ILE A 284 -13.51 -1.00 -2.27
N VAL A 285 -12.84 -1.76 -3.13
CA VAL A 285 -12.83 -3.23 -3.08
C VAL A 285 -12.31 -3.71 -1.73
N TYR A 286 -11.24 -3.08 -1.24
CA TYR A 286 -10.63 -3.46 0.02
C TYR A 286 -11.52 -3.12 1.22
N SER A 287 -12.15 -1.94 1.24
CA SER A 287 -13.06 -1.54 2.31
C SER A 287 -14.32 -2.40 2.34
N LEU A 288 -14.84 -2.81 1.18
CA LEU A 288 -15.97 -3.75 1.12
C LEU A 288 -15.58 -5.15 1.59
N GLN A 289 -14.43 -5.66 1.16
CA GLN A 289 -13.94 -6.96 1.59
C GLN A 289 -13.70 -6.97 3.11
N ASN A 290 -13.01 -5.97 3.65
CA ASN A 290 -12.80 -5.88 5.10
C ASN A 290 -14.12 -5.67 5.85
N GLY A 291 -14.96 -4.74 5.38
CA GLY A 291 -16.19 -4.39 6.07
C GLY A 291 -17.19 -5.54 6.15
N PHE A 292 -17.33 -6.34 5.09
CA PHE A 292 -18.40 -7.33 4.95
C PHE A 292 -17.96 -8.79 4.89
N VAL A 293 -16.70 -9.07 4.52
CA VAL A 293 -16.16 -10.44 4.45
C VAL A 293 -15.30 -10.74 5.66
N ASP A 294 -14.20 -10.02 5.85
CA ASP A 294 -13.22 -10.31 6.91
C ASP A 294 -13.71 -9.84 8.29
N ARG A 295 -14.50 -8.77 8.31
CA ARG A 295 -15.20 -8.19 9.48
C ARG A 295 -14.31 -7.97 10.72
N PRO A 296 -13.15 -7.29 10.59
CA PRO A 296 -12.27 -7.06 11.73
C PRO A 296 -12.87 -6.11 12.78
N ASN A 297 -13.77 -5.19 12.37
CA ASN A 297 -14.46 -4.29 13.27
C ASN A 297 -15.93 -4.09 12.83
N ILE A 298 -16.83 -4.86 13.43
CA ILE A 298 -18.27 -4.84 13.11
C ILE A 298 -18.90 -3.47 13.45
N GLY A 299 -18.43 -2.80 14.50
CA GLY A 299 -18.93 -1.47 14.89
C GLY A 299 -18.64 -0.42 13.83
N ALA A 300 -17.40 -0.41 13.31
CA ALA A 300 -17.00 0.47 12.21
C ALA A 300 -17.80 0.18 10.93
N THR A 301 -18.02 -1.10 10.59
CA THR A 301 -18.87 -1.48 9.46
C THR A 301 -20.29 -0.95 9.64
N ALA A 302 -20.94 -1.26 10.76
CA ALA A 302 -22.33 -0.88 11.01
C ALA A 302 -22.52 0.64 10.97
N MET A 303 -21.67 1.39 11.68
CA MET A 303 -21.76 2.85 11.73
C MET A 303 -21.53 3.48 10.34
N SER A 304 -20.52 2.99 9.60
CA SER A 304 -20.24 3.46 8.25
C SER A 304 -21.39 3.18 7.29
N SER A 305 -22.00 1.99 7.34
CA SER A 305 -23.12 1.64 6.49
C SER A 305 -24.35 2.50 6.79
N ILE A 306 -24.67 2.73 8.07
CA ILE A 306 -25.80 3.57 8.47
C ILE A 306 -25.57 5.01 7.98
N LEU A 307 -24.43 5.61 8.30
CA LEU A 307 -24.13 7.00 7.92
C LEU A 307 -24.08 7.17 6.40
N ALA A 308 -23.47 6.23 5.67
CA ALA A 308 -23.35 6.28 4.22
C ALA A 308 -24.71 6.33 3.51
N ILE A 309 -25.71 5.66 4.07
CA ILE A 309 -27.07 5.59 3.51
C ILE A 309 -27.95 6.75 4.00
N VAL A 310 -27.87 7.09 5.29
CA VAL A 310 -28.77 8.09 5.92
C VAL A 310 -28.62 9.47 5.29
N ILE A 311 -27.39 9.87 4.91
CA ILE A 311 -27.13 11.20 4.35
C ILE A 311 -27.94 11.43 3.07
N ASP A 312 -28.06 10.42 2.21
CA ASP A 312 -28.79 10.52 0.95
C ASP A 312 -30.30 10.30 1.12
N ILE A 313 -30.72 9.50 2.11
CA ILE A 313 -32.14 9.21 2.35
C ILE A 313 -32.86 10.36 3.08
N PHE A 314 -32.14 11.14 3.89
CA PHE A 314 -32.74 12.17 4.74
C PHE A 314 -33.56 13.22 3.97
N PRO A 315 -33.11 13.77 2.83
CA PRO A 315 -33.91 14.68 2.01
C PRO A 315 -35.20 14.07 1.48
N ILE A 316 -35.17 12.80 1.07
CA ILE A 316 -36.35 12.10 0.57
C ILE A 316 -37.37 11.89 1.68
N MET A 317 -36.92 11.45 2.86
CA MET A 317 -37.80 11.27 4.01
C MET A 317 -38.48 12.59 4.36
N PHE A 318 -37.75 13.69 4.35
CA PHE A 318 -38.32 15.01 4.52
C PHE A 318 -39.36 15.34 3.44
N ALA A 319 -39.03 15.10 2.16
CA ALA A 319 -39.94 15.38 1.04
C ALA A 319 -41.25 14.58 1.15
N LEU A 320 -41.17 13.31 1.54
CA LEU A 320 -42.33 12.41 1.68
C LEU A 320 -43.29 12.89 2.77
N VAL A 321 -42.76 13.38 3.89
CA VAL A 321 -43.53 13.87 5.04
C VAL A 321 -44.06 15.29 4.79
N ALA A 322 -43.18 16.21 4.38
CA ALA A 322 -43.50 17.64 4.29
C ALA A 322 -44.42 18.00 3.12
N PHE A 323 -44.44 17.19 2.05
CA PHE A 323 -45.25 17.45 0.85
C PHE A 323 -46.38 16.44 0.64
N ALA A 324 -46.83 15.74 1.69
CA ALA A 324 -47.91 14.76 1.57
C ALA A 324 -49.22 15.36 0.98
N PRO A 325 -49.83 14.72 -0.04
CA PRO A 325 -51.12 15.14 -0.58
C PRO A 325 -52.20 15.04 0.50
N GLY A 326 -52.78 16.16 0.91
CA GLY A 326 -53.88 16.20 1.89
C GLY A 326 -53.72 17.21 3.04
N LEU A 327 -52.52 17.69 3.33
CA LEU A 327 -52.31 18.74 4.35
C LEU A 327 -52.72 20.16 3.88
N ALA A 328 -53.08 20.31 2.59
CA ALA A 328 -53.37 21.60 1.96
C ALA A 328 -54.86 21.87 1.68
N THR A 329 -55.77 20.90 1.88
CA THR A 329 -57.21 21.04 1.56
C THR A 329 -58.11 21.28 2.77
N ALA A 330 -57.58 21.26 4.00
CA ALA A 330 -58.38 21.40 5.22
C ALA A 330 -58.76 22.85 5.60
N GLY A 331 -58.37 23.86 4.81
CA GLY A 331 -58.47 25.25 5.24
C GLY A 331 -58.86 26.24 4.14
N HIS A 332 -60.04 26.09 3.54
CA HIS A 332 -60.93 27.17 3.06
C HIS A 332 -61.99 26.58 2.11
N GLN A 333 -63.14 26.18 2.66
CA GLN A 333 -64.38 26.20 1.87
C GLN A 333 -65.18 27.44 2.29
N PRO A 334 -65.38 28.44 1.40
CA PRO A 334 -66.31 29.51 1.69
C PRO A 334 -67.73 28.95 1.63
N LYS A 335 -68.47 29.06 2.74
CA LYS A 335 -69.91 28.78 2.82
C LYS A 335 -70.63 29.61 1.73
N ARG A 336 -71.11 28.93 0.68
CA ARG A 336 -72.08 29.51 -0.26
C ARG A 336 -73.35 29.87 0.51
N ARG A 337 -73.59 31.16 0.73
CA ARG A 337 -74.89 31.69 1.18
C ARG A 337 -75.93 31.42 0.08
N GLY A 338 -76.89 30.56 0.38
CA GLY A 338 -78.07 30.36 -0.45
C GLY A 338 -78.90 31.66 -0.51
N ARG A 339 -79.14 32.13 -1.73
CA ARG A 339 -80.03 33.26 -2.02
C ARG A 339 -81.44 32.70 -2.16
N ALA A 340 -82.30 32.98 -1.18
CA ALA A 340 -83.73 32.71 -1.27
C ALA A 340 -84.32 33.59 -2.39
N GLY A 341 -84.89 32.95 -3.41
CA GLY A 341 -85.69 33.61 -4.42
C GLY A 341 -87.12 33.74 -3.93
N THR A 342 -87.54 34.97 -3.70
CA THR A 342 -88.94 35.38 -3.49
C THR A 342 -89.66 35.29 -4.84
N ILE A 343 -90.78 34.57 -4.88
CA ILE A 343 -91.72 34.57 -6.01
C ILE A 343 -92.70 35.73 -5.73
N ILE A 344 -92.83 36.65 -6.68
CA ILE A 344 -93.93 37.63 -6.76
C ILE A 344 -94.54 37.46 -8.15
N ASP A 345 -95.87 37.29 -8.11
CA ASP A 345 -96.92 37.29 -9.14
C ASP A 345 -96.88 36.23 -10.27
#